data_AF-A0A8H7N9M9-F1
#
_entry.id   AF-A0A8H7N9M9-F1
#
_cell.length_a   1.000
_cell.length_b   1.000
_cell.length_c   1.000
_cell.angle_alpha   90.00
_cell.angle_beta   90.00
_cell.angle_gamma   90.00
#
_symmetry.space_group_name_H-M   'P 1'
#
loop_
_entity.id
_entity.type
_entity.pdbx_description
1 polymer ?
#
loop_
_entity_poly.entity_id
_entity_poly.type
_entity_poly.pdbx_seq_one_letter_code
_entity_poly.pdbx_strand_id
1 'polypeptide(L)'
;MDIDDILREVDPTSSGVPNETGDLQSLTRLWVAERSAPELLEWPSGGLFERINDRIKAQIEKIEILTGDMDPKTNFALIVIQTELERYKFLVRSYLRARIAKIDKHTFTIYPARSSEIGCRRPSSPTQRGTRPSSTTTISPPFFPPSPRSCRT
;
A
#
# COMPACT_ATOMS: atom_id res chain seq x y z
N MET A 1 41.54 5.81 28.52
CA MET A 1 40.44 5.18 27.78
C MET A 1 39.89 6.26 26.88
N ASP A 2 40.30 6.23 25.62
CA ASP A 2 39.86 7.21 24.64
C ASP A 2 38.47 6.81 24.12
N ILE A 3 37.67 7.79 23.72
CA ILE A 3 36.31 7.55 23.18
C ILE A 3 36.39 6.64 21.93
N ASP A 4 37.49 6.72 21.20
CA ASP A 4 37.75 5.89 20.02
C ASP A 4 37.93 4.40 20.34
N ASP A 5 38.41 4.05 21.55
CA ASP A 5 38.54 2.65 22.00
C ASP A 5 37.16 2.03 22.26
N ILE A 6 36.28 2.79 22.92
CA ILE A 6 34.90 2.38 23.23
C ILE A 6 34.09 2.24 21.93
N LEU A 7 34.28 3.15 20.97
CA LEU A 7 33.61 3.07 19.67
C LEU A 7 34.07 1.86 18.85
N ARG A 8 35.34 1.43 18.95
CA ARG A 8 35.85 0.21 18.29
C ARG A 8 35.29 -1.09 18.88
N GLU A 9 35.05 -1.13 20.19
CA GLU A 9 34.41 -2.28 20.85
C GLU A 9 32.92 -2.40 20.51
N VAL A 10 32.26 -1.26 20.26
CA VAL A 10 30.84 -1.20 19.88
C VAL A 10 30.64 -1.25 18.36
N ASP A 11 31.72 -1.09 17.58
CA ASP A 11 31.66 -1.16 16.12
C ASP A 11 31.30 -2.59 15.68
N PRO A 12 30.10 -2.81 15.09
CA PRO A 12 29.65 -4.12 14.62
C PRO A 12 30.53 -4.70 13.50
N THR A 13 31.49 -3.93 12.98
CA THR A 13 32.48 -4.41 12.01
C THR A 13 33.70 -5.07 12.65
N SER A 14 34.01 -4.82 13.93
CA SER A 14 35.18 -5.40 14.63
C SER A 14 34.90 -6.82 15.13
N SER A 15 33.66 -7.11 15.50
CA SER A 15 33.14 -8.45 15.80
C SER A 15 32.05 -8.77 14.78
N GLY A 16 32.43 -9.42 13.66
CA GLY A 16 31.57 -9.70 12.51
C GLY A 16 30.19 -10.20 12.92
N VAL A 17 29.20 -9.30 12.90
CA VAL A 17 27.81 -9.61 13.18
C VAL A 17 27.39 -10.72 12.22
N PRO A 18 26.80 -11.84 12.70
CA PRO A 18 26.31 -12.89 11.82
C PRO A 18 25.43 -12.27 10.73
N ASN A 19 25.67 -12.65 9.47
CA ASN A 19 24.91 -12.13 8.32
C ASN A 19 23.38 -12.25 8.52
N GLU A 20 22.93 -13.22 9.32
CA GLU A 20 21.53 -13.37 9.77
C GLU A 20 21.02 -12.16 10.54
N THR A 21 21.70 -11.81 11.63
CA THR A 21 21.34 -10.67 12.45
C THR A 21 21.50 -9.34 11.71
N GLY A 22 22.50 -9.22 10.84
CA GLY A 22 22.72 -8.01 10.03
C GLY A 22 21.64 -7.79 8.98
N ASP A 23 21.20 -8.85 8.28
CA ASP A 23 20.13 -8.76 7.29
C ASP A 23 18.78 -8.47 7.96
N LEU A 24 18.52 -9.03 9.16
CA LEU A 24 17.32 -8.70 9.93
C LEU A 24 17.30 -7.24 10.37
N GLN A 25 18.40 -6.73 10.93
CA GLN A 25 18.51 -5.32 11.31
C GLN A 25 18.31 -4.40 10.10
N SER A 26 18.89 -4.75 8.96
CA SER A 26 18.73 -4.02 7.70
C SER A 26 17.27 -4.04 7.23
N LEU A 27 16.61 -5.20 7.28
CA LEU A 27 15.19 -5.33 6.94
C LEU A 27 14.31 -4.48 7.87
N THR A 28 14.55 -4.53 9.18
CA THR A 28 13.81 -3.73 10.15
C THR A 28 14.01 -2.24 9.89
N ARG A 29 15.24 -1.79 9.60
CA ARG A 29 15.53 -0.39 9.28
C ARG A 29 14.78 0.08 8.04
N LEU A 30 14.79 -0.72 6.96
CA LEU A 30 14.04 -0.42 5.74
C LEU A 30 12.53 -0.40 6.00
N TRP A 31 12.04 -1.34 6.81
CA TRP A 31 10.63 -1.41 7.20
C TRP A 31 10.18 -0.17 8.00
N VAL A 32 10.98 0.27 8.96
CA VAL A 32 10.69 1.50 9.71
C VAL A 32 10.73 2.71 8.77
N ALA A 33 11.78 2.84 7.96
CA ALA A 33 11.95 3.96 7.02
C ALA A 33 10.77 4.08 6.04
N GLU A 34 10.31 2.94 5.49
CA GLU A 34 9.16 2.89 4.60
C GLU A 34 7.86 3.29 5.31
N ARG A 35 7.68 2.95 6.58
CA ARG A 35 6.48 3.36 7.33
C ARG A 35 6.53 4.82 7.77
N SER A 36 7.70 5.38 8.02
CA SER A 36 7.86 6.77 8.47
C SER A 36 7.82 7.79 7.33
N ALA A 37 8.19 7.39 6.11
CA ALA A 37 8.21 8.32 4.99
C ALA A 37 6.81 8.46 4.34
N PRO A 38 6.39 9.69 3.98
CA PRO A 38 5.13 9.92 3.29
C PRO A 38 5.16 9.47 1.82
N GLU A 39 6.32 9.54 1.19
CA GLU A 39 6.56 9.15 -0.20
C GLU A 39 7.12 7.73 -0.32
N LEU A 40 7.12 7.19 -1.54
CA LEU A 40 7.66 5.87 -1.85
C LEU A 40 9.19 5.92 -1.93
N LEU A 41 9.89 5.20 -1.05
CA LEU A 41 11.35 5.11 -1.11
C LEU A 41 11.82 4.24 -2.28
N GLU A 42 13.09 4.38 -2.66
CA GLU A 42 13.74 3.52 -3.64
C GLU A 42 13.78 2.05 -3.21
N TRP A 43 13.75 1.15 -4.21
CA TRP A 43 13.85 -0.29 -3.91
C TRP A 43 15.30 -0.64 -3.59
N PRO A 44 15.57 -1.39 -2.51
CA PRO A 44 16.93 -1.78 -2.18
C PRO A 44 17.51 -2.70 -3.27
N SER A 45 18.53 -2.21 -3.99
CA SER A 45 19.23 -2.92 -5.06
C SER A 45 20.19 -4.02 -4.56
N GLY A 46 20.51 -4.05 -3.27
CA GLY A 46 21.50 -4.95 -2.68
C GLY A 46 21.07 -6.41 -2.50
N GLY A 47 20.02 -6.88 -3.19
CA GLY A 47 19.56 -8.28 -3.13
C GLY A 47 19.13 -8.77 -1.75
N LEU A 48 18.87 -7.87 -0.80
CA LEU A 48 18.56 -8.19 0.60
C LEU A 48 17.31 -9.07 0.71
N PHE A 49 16.27 -8.74 -0.05
CA PHE A 49 15.02 -9.53 -0.05
C PHE A 49 15.21 -10.94 -0.60
N GLU A 50 16.10 -11.13 -1.58
CA GLU A 50 16.41 -12.46 -2.12
C GLU A 50 17.07 -13.32 -1.04
N ARG A 51 18.10 -12.79 -0.37
CA ARG A 51 18.78 -13.49 0.73
C ARG A 51 17.83 -13.84 1.87
N ILE A 52 16.94 -12.93 2.24
CA ILE A 52 15.95 -13.17 3.31
C ILE A 52 14.95 -14.24 2.88
N ASN A 53 14.45 -14.20 1.63
CA ASN A 53 13.53 -15.21 1.12
C ASN A 53 14.19 -16.60 1.08
N ASP A 54 15.44 -16.69 0.66
CA ASP A 54 16.16 -17.97 0.64
C ASP A 54 16.40 -18.52 2.03
N ARG A 55 16.66 -17.65 3.02
CA ARG A 55 16.72 -18.05 4.43
C ARG A 55 15.39 -18.51 4.98
N ILE A 56 14.30 -17.83 4.64
CA ILE A 56 12.94 -18.27 5.01
C ILE A 56 12.70 -19.69 4.48
N LYS A 57 13.05 -19.97 3.22
CA LYS A 57 12.93 -21.31 2.62
C LYS A 57 13.77 -22.35 3.37
N ALA A 58 15.06 -22.05 3.61
CA ALA A 58 15.97 -22.95 4.33
C ALA A 58 15.53 -23.21 5.78
N GLN A 59 14.97 -22.21 6.46
CA GLN A 59 14.41 -22.37 7.80
C GLN A 59 13.15 -23.25 7.80
N ILE A 60 12.29 -23.16 6.79
CA ILE A 60 11.12 -24.04 6.65
C ILE A 60 11.58 -25.49 6.51
N GLU A 61 12.52 -25.78 5.61
CA GLU A 61 13.08 -27.13 5.45
C GLU A 61 13.70 -27.65 6.76
N LYS A 62 14.44 -26.80 7.48
CA LYS A 62 15.00 -27.16 8.78
C LYS A 62 13.93 -27.47 9.82
N ILE A 63 12.84 -26.71 9.87
CA ILE A 63 11.71 -26.96 10.78
C ILE A 63 11.05 -28.30 10.44
N GLU A 64 10.87 -28.62 9.15
CA GLU A 64 10.30 -29.89 8.72
C GLU A 64 11.15 -31.09 9.17
N ILE A 65 12.47 -31.01 8.98
CA ILE A 65 13.41 -32.06 9.42
C ILE A 65 13.37 -32.23 10.95
N LEU A 66 13.44 -31.13 11.70
CA LEU A 66 13.42 -31.17 13.17
C LEU A 66 12.08 -31.66 13.74
N THR A 67 10.98 -31.37 13.05
CA THR A 67 9.64 -31.86 13.42
C THR A 67 9.53 -33.37 13.15
N GLY A 68 10.25 -33.90 12.16
CA GLY A 68 10.26 -35.34 11.86
C GLY A 68 10.98 -36.20 12.91
N ASP A 69 12.02 -35.67 13.56
CA ASP A 69 12.86 -36.39 14.53
C ASP A 69 12.23 -36.45 15.95
N MET A 70 11.29 -35.55 16.27
CA MET A 70 10.52 -35.49 17.52
C MET A 70 11.34 -35.62 18.83
N ASP A 71 12.60 -35.14 18.85
CA ASP A 71 13.42 -35.14 20.07
C ASP A 71 12.92 -34.09 21.08
N PRO A 72 12.55 -34.48 22.32
CA PRO A 72 12.13 -33.52 23.35
C PRO A 72 13.16 -32.43 23.66
N LYS A 73 14.46 -32.66 23.40
CA LYS A 73 15.50 -31.62 23.59
C LYS A 73 15.47 -30.55 22.51
N THR A 74 15.03 -30.87 21.29
CA THR A 74 14.96 -29.91 20.17
C THR A 74 13.64 -29.15 20.15
N ASN A 75 12.60 -29.61 20.86
CA ASN A 75 11.29 -28.93 20.92
C ASN A 75 11.36 -27.46 21.34
N PHE A 76 12.18 -27.11 22.33
CA PHE A 76 12.33 -25.70 22.72
C PHE A 76 12.99 -24.87 21.59
N ALA A 77 14.05 -25.41 20.99
CA ALA A 77 14.72 -24.77 19.86
C ALA A 77 13.77 -24.65 18.64
N LEU A 78 12.92 -25.65 18.42
CA LEU A 78 11.91 -25.65 17.36
C LEU A 78 10.90 -24.52 17.57
N ILE A 79 10.38 -24.34 18.79
CA ILE A 79 9.48 -23.22 19.11
C ILE A 79 10.17 -21.88 18.82
N VAL A 80 11.42 -21.71 19.27
CA VAL A 80 12.18 -20.48 19.00
C VAL A 80 12.34 -20.23 17.50
N ILE A 81 12.77 -21.23 16.73
CA ILE A 81 12.96 -21.12 15.28
C ILE A 81 11.63 -20.82 14.57
N GLN A 82 10.53 -21.47 14.96
CA GLN A 82 9.19 -21.22 14.39
C GLN A 82 8.71 -19.79 14.66
N THR A 83 8.83 -19.30 15.90
CA THR A 83 8.45 -17.92 16.24
C THR A 83 9.29 -16.91 15.48
N GLU A 84 10.57 -17.19 15.29
CA GLU A 84 11.48 -16.34 14.55
C GLU A 84 11.15 -16.32 13.05
N LEU A 85 10.80 -17.47 12.46
CA LEU A 85 10.32 -17.54 11.07
C LEU A 85 9.08 -16.65 10.85
N GLU A 86 8.13 -16.68 11.76
CA GLU A 86 6.95 -15.82 11.68
C GLU A 86 7.30 -14.32 11.79
N ARG A 87 8.34 -13.96 12.57
CA ARG A 87 8.85 -12.59 12.64
C ARG A 87 9.35 -12.11 11.27
N TYR A 88 10.14 -12.92 10.56
CA TYR A 88 10.60 -12.59 9.20
C TYR A 88 9.42 -12.46 8.23
N LYS A 89 8.50 -13.43 8.23
CA LYS A 89 7.31 -13.40 7.36
C LYS A 89 6.44 -12.17 7.62
N PHE A 90 6.28 -11.79 8.89
CA PHE A 90 5.55 -10.57 9.25
C PHE A 90 6.23 -9.31 8.70
N LEU A 91 7.55 -9.16 8.90
CA LEU A 91 8.30 -7.99 8.43
C LEU A 91 8.22 -7.84 6.90
N VAL A 92 8.49 -8.91 6.15
CA VAL A 92 8.43 -8.88 4.67
C VAL A 92 7.02 -8.52 4.20
N ARG A 93 5.99 -9.18 4.74
CA ARG A 93 4.60 -8.93 4.35
C ARG A 93 4.16 -7.50 4.71
N SER A 94 4.54 -7.02 5.88
CA SER A 94 4.21 -5.68 6.38
C SER A 94 4.89 -4.59 5.53
N TYR A 95 6.16 -4.80 5.16
CA TYR A 95 6.90 -3.91 4.27
C TYR A 95 6.25 -3.81 2.90
N LEU A 96 6.00 -4.94 2.24
CA LEU A 96 5.40 -4.95 0.90
C LEU A 96 3.99 -4.34 0.89
N ARG A 97 3.17 -4.61 1.91
CA ARG A 97 1.83 -4.01 2.02
C ARG A 97 1.89 -2.49 2.18
N ALA A 98 2.78 -1.97 3.02
CA ALA A 98 2.96 -0.53 3.17
C ALA A 98 3.35 0.12 1.83
N ARG A 99 4.23 -0.55 1.09
CA ARG A 99 4.72 -0.09 -0.21
C ARG A 99 3.65 -0.09 -1.30
N ILE A 100 2.89 -1.18 -1.42
CA ILE A 100 1.75 -1.29 -2.35
C ILE A 100 0.72 -0.19 -2.04
N ALA A 101 0.38 0.02 -0.76
CA ALA A 101 -0.57 1.07 -0.38
C ALA A 101 -0.10 2.49 -0.74
N LYS A 102 1.21 2.74 -0.80
CA LYS A 102 1.77 4.00 -1.31
C LYS A 102 1.73 4.06 -2.83
N ILE A 103 2.07 2.97 -3.53
CA ILE A 103 1.98 2.88 -4.99
C ILE A 103 0.54 3.16 -5.44
N ASP A 104 -0.45 2.54 -4.79
CA ASP A 104 -1.87 2.75 -5.10
C ASP A 104 -2.29 4.22 -4.96
N LYS A 105 -1.76 4.94 -3.96
CA LYS A 105 -2.00 6.38 -3.75
C LYS A 105 -1.29 7.27 -4.77
N HIS A 106 -0.05 6.93 -5.14
CA HIS A 106 0.78 7.73 -6.05
C HIS A 106 0.58 7.39 -7.53
N THR A 107 -0.19 6.34 -7.85
CA THR A 107 -0.53 5.93 -9.23
C THR A 107 -1.13 7.08 -10.04
N PHE A 108 -1.89 7.99 -9.41
CA PHE A 108 -2.47 9.16 -10.09
C PHE A 108 -1.46 10.27 -10.40
N THR A 109 -0.37 10.40 -9.62
CA THR A 109 0.64 11.45 -9.81
C THR A 109 1.69 11.08 -10.86
N ILE A 110 2.00 9.78 -10.99
CA ILE A 110 3.02 9.27 -11.93
C ILE A 110 2.45 9.07 -13.34
N TYR A 111 1.17 8.73 -13.46
CA TYR A 111 0.46 8.69 -14.74
C TYR A 111 -0.54 9.85 -14.80
N PRO A 112 -0.16 11.06 -15.26
CA PRO A 112 -1.16 12.02 -15.69
C PRO A 112 -1.99 11.31 -16.76
N ALA A 113 -3.27 11.13 -16.45
CA ALA A 113 -4.20 10.39 -17.28
C ALA A 113 -4.03 10.75 -18.75
N ARG A 114 -3.67 9.78 -19.59
CA ARG A 114 -4.08 9.80 -21.00
C ARG A 114 -5.58 9.51 -21.06
N SER A 115 -6.39 10.35 -20.40
CA SER A 115 -7.81 10.49 -20.70
C SER A 115 -7.96 11.61 -21.72
N SER A 116 -7.36 11.39 -22.90
CA SER A 116 -7.84 12.04 -24.11
C SER A 116 -9.24 11.46 -24.39
N GLU A 117 -10.24 12.29 -24.13
CA GLU A 117 -11.55 12.28 -24.81
C GLU A 117 -12.44 11.05 -24.57
N ILE A 118 -13.09 11.00 -23.41
CA ILE A 118 -14.49 10.54 -23.39
C ILE A 118 -15.33 11.81 -23.43
N GLY A 119 -15.79 12.13 -24.64
CA GLY A 119 -16.49 13.36 -24.96
C GLY A 119 -17.65 13.62 -24.02
N CYS A 120 -17.53 14.70 -23.24
CA CYS A 120 -18.68 15.46 -22.78
C CYS A 120 -19.40 16.00 -24.02
N ARG A 121 -20.27 15.19 -24.62
CA ARG A 121 -21.25 15.69 -25.59
C ARG A 121 -22.28 16.49 -24.81
N ARG A 122 -21.97 17.76 -24.54
CA ARG A 122 -22.95 18.77 -24.11
C ARG A 122 -24.11 18.75 -25.10
N PRO A 123 -25.37 18.56 -24.67
CA PRO A 123 -26.50 18.89 -25.53
C PRO A 123 -26.46 20.39 -25.79
N SER A 124 -26.31 20.75 -27.06
CA SER A 124 -26.43 22.14 -27.53
C SER A 124 -27.83 22.66 -27.23
N SER A 125 -27.90 23.72 -26.42
CA SER A 125 -29.10 24.55 -26.26
C SER A 125 -29.40 25.22 -27.61
N PRO A 126 -30.61 25.10 -28.18
CA PRO A 126 -30.96 25.87 -29.36
C PRO A 126 -31.17 27.33 -28.95
N THR A 127 -30.27 28.18 -29.43
CA THR A 127 -30.46 29.63 -29.53
C THR A 127 -31.57 29.90 -30.53
N GLN A 128 -32.65 30.57 -30.12
CA GLN A 128 -33.39 31.46 -31.03
C GLN A 128 -33.54 32.84 -30.39
N ARG A 129 -32.90 33.79 -31.05
CA ARG A 129 -32.93 35.26 -30.91
C ARG A 129 -34.14 35.68 -31.77
N GLY A 130 -35.25 36.16 -31.22
CA GLY A 130 -35.44 37.54 -30.77
C GLY A 130 -36.00 38.41 -31.89
N THR A 131 -37.32 38.71 -31.87
CA THR A 131 -37.93 39.92 -32.46
C THR A 131 -39.34 40.15 -31.86
N ARG A 132 -39.53 41.30 -31.20
CA ARG A 132 -40.83 41.97 -31.01
C ARG A 132 -41.10 42.83 -32.28
N PRO A 133 -42.34 43.24 -32.64
CA PRO A 133 -43.28 43.92 -31.72
C PRO A 133 -44.80 43.73 -32.00
N SER A 134 -45.59 44.46 -31.20
CA SER A 134 -46.94 45.00 -31.51
C SER A 134 -48.20 44.19 -31.17
N SER A 135 -48.82 44.62 -30.07
CA SER A 135 -50.26 44.72 -29.77
C SER A 135 -51.27 44.01 -30.69
N THR A 136 -52.08 43.11 -30.14
CA THR A 136 -53.51 42.98 -30.48
C THR A 136 -54.28 42.36 -29.31
N THR A 137 -55.33 43.09 -28.92
CA THR A 137 -56.42 42.84 -27.97
C THR A 137 -57.23 41.56 -28.27
N THR A 138 -58.00 41.11 -27.27
CA THR A 138 -59.27 40.33 -27.35
C THR A 138 -59.16 38.93 -26.73
N ILE A 139 -59.49 38.75 -25.45
CA ILE A 139 -60.82 38.40 -24.88
C ILE A 139 -61.29 37.00 -25.31
N SER A 140 -61.12 35.99 -24.44
CA SER A 140 -62.21 35.16 -23.87
C SER A 140 -61.72 33.83 -23.27
N PRO A 141 -62.45 33.25 -22.29
CA PRO A 141 -62.01 32.18 -21.40
C PRO A 141 -62.78 30.86 -21.70
N PRO A 142 -63.08 29.99 -20.71
CA PRO A 142 -62.25 29.20 -19.81
C PRO A 142 -62.42 27.69 -20.08
N PHE A 143 -61.56 26.81 -19.58
CA PHE A 143 -62.03 25.45 -19.29
C PHE A 143 -61.45 24.91 -17.99
N PHE A 144 -62.37 24.41 -17.18
CA PHE A 144 -62.24 24.03 -15.77
C PHE A 144 -61.39 22.75 -15.57
N PRO A 145 -60.95 22.51 -14.31
CA PRO A 145 -60.00 21.47 -13.93
C PRO A 145 -60.72 20.13 -13.68
N PRO A 146 -59.96 19.07 -13.36
CA PRO A 146 -60.18 18.51 -12.04
C PRO A 146 -58.88 18.20 -11.29
N SER A 147 -58.93 18.47 -9.99
CA SER A 147 -57.99 18.10 -8.94
C SER A 147 -58.20 16.63 -8.49
N PRO A 148 -57.65 16.17 -7.35
CA PRO A 148 -56.36 15.52 -7.23
C PRO A 148 -56.51 14.07 -6.71
N ARG A 149 -55.55 13.16 -6.96
CA ARG A 149 -55.37 12.00 -6.06
C ARG A 149 -53.89 11.70 -5.81
N SER A 150 -53.49 12.10 -4.62
CA SER A 150 -52.39 11.54 -3.84
C SER A 150 -52.60 10.04 -3.63
N CYS A 151 -51.56 9.24 -3.83
CA CYS A 151 -51.25 8.11 -2.94
C CYS A 151 -49.74 7.94 -2.88
N ARG A 152 -49.22 8.23 -1.69
CA ARG A 152 -47.85 8.08 -1.22
C ARG A 152 -47.83 6.81 -0.38
N THR A 153 -46.97 5.86 -0.74
CA THR A 153 -46.01 5.07 0.08
C THR A 153 -45.65 3.82 -0.70
#